data_AF-A0A7C2LWL4-F1
#
_entry.id   AF-A0A7C2LWL4-F1
#
_cell.length_a   1.000
_cell.length_b   1.000
_cell.length_c   1.000
_cell.angle_alpha   90.00
_cell.angle_beta   90.00
_cell.angle_gamma   90.00
#
_symmetry.space_group_name_H-M   'P 1'
#
loop_
_entity.id
_entity.type
_entity.pdbx_description
1 polymer ?
#
loop_
_entity_poly.entity_id
_entity_poly.type
_entity_poly.pdbx_seq_one_letter_code
_entity_poly.pdbx_strand_id
1 'polypeptide(L)'
;MKWGDQHSNGVFLGWNNENEADSLPGEFRIHLAPGVSDSLQDCRYLTFLAADAQIDPGDRWEMGDSLLLEETARQTDTTQAAEEEETGDQEEEPEAAEEEETEAAEEDTEDKDEPVPVDFEIRLTDAQGNRFRARLGTWMKLQPPIKPQVFKSGLFWDDPESEVILQYVRIPLDAFLYESPDSAADLRPEAIRTVSFVFDGEGKGSVVLDQIGFTR
;
A
#
# COMPACT_ATOMS: atom_id res chain seq x y z
N MET A 1 -1.87 2.77 28.56
CA MET A 1 -1.85 4.16 29.09
C MET A 1 -3.30 4.64 29.28
N LYS A 2 -3.57 5.83 29.83
CA LYS A 2 -4.89 6.46 29.68
C LYS A 2 -4.93 7.14 28.32
N TRP A 3 -5.74 6.62 27.41
CA TRP A 3 -6.07 7.28 26.15
C TRP A 3 -6.83 8.57 26.46
N GLY A 4 -6.30 9.71 26.01
CA GLY A 4 -7.06 10.96 25.92
C GLY A 4 -7.90 10.98 24.65
N ASP A 5 -8.64 12.06 24.42
CA ASP A 5 -9.48 12.22 23.22
C ASP A 5 -8.61 12.24 21.94
N GLN A 6 -8.51 11.11 21.25
CA GLN A 6 -7.70 10.95 20.03
C GLN A 6 -8.41 11.58 18.83
N HIS A 7 -8.21 12.88 18.64
CA HIS A 7 -8.55 13.60 17.41
C HIS A 7 -7.51 13.36 16.29
N SER A 8 -7.06 12.12 16.10
CA SER A 8 -6.26 11.71 14.94
C SER A 8 -7.18 11.53 13.74
N ASN A 9 -6.76 12.00 12.56
CA ASN A 9 -7.48 11.76 11.29
C ASN A 9 -6.65 10.82 10.39
N GLY A 10 -5.88 9.95 11.03
CA GLY A 10 -4.99 9.01 10.35
C GLY A 10 -5.77 7.99 9.54
N VAL A 11 -5.33 7.76 8.30
CA VAL A 11 -5.87 6.75 7.40
C VAL A 11 -4.83 5.66 7.16
N PHE A 12 -5.29 4.41 7.20
CA PHE A 12 -4.54 3.26 6.73
C PHE A 12 -4.96 2.98 5.29
N LEU A 13 -3.99 2.83 4.37
CA LEU A 13 -4.23 2.68 2.94
C LEU A 13 -3.35 1.57 2.39
N GLY A 14 -3.98 0.50 1.88
CA GLY A 14 -3.30 -0.54 1.09
C GLY A 14 -3.59 -0.38 -0.39
N TRP A 15 -2.66 -0.81 -1.25
CA TRP A 15 -2.88 -0.92 -2.69
C TRP A 15 -2.24 -2.21 -3.22
N ASN A 16 -2.92 -2.84 -4.17
CA ASN A 16 -2.36 -3.91 -4.99
C ASN A 16 -2.68 -3.57 -6.44
N ASN A 17 -1.67 -3.38 -7.28
CA ASN A 17 -1.74 -3.01 -8.69
C ASN A 17 -1.21 -4.14 -9.60
N GLU A 18 -0.97 -5.34 -9.05
CA GLU A 18 -0.35 -6.47 -9.75
C GLU A 18 -1.34 -7.20 -10.68
N ASN A 19 -2.64 -6.93 -10.54
CA ASN A 19 -3.69 -7.50 -11.38
C ASN A 19 -3.80 -6.75 -12.73
N GLU A 20 -3.39 -7.40 -13.83
CA GLU A 20 -3.41 -6.83 -15.19
C GLU A 20 -4.80 -6.34 -15.65
N ALA A 21 -5.90 -6.86 -15.08
CA ALA A 21 -7.25 -6.45 -15.44
C ALA A 21 -7.65 -5.07 -14.87
N ASP A 22 -6.96 -4.58 -13.84
CA ASP A 22 -7.25 -3.29 -13.19
C ASP A 22 -6.00 -2.41 -13.09
N SER A 23 -5.63 -1.85 -14.25
CA SER A 23 -4.50 -0.91 -14.42
C SER A 23 -4.66 0.47 -13.74
N LEU A 24 -5.67 0.66 -12.89
CA LEU A 24 -5.84 1.90 -12.13
C LEU A 24 -5.06 1.83 -10.80
N PRO A 25 -4.05 2.70 -10.58
CA PRO A 25 -3.36 2.79 -9.29
C PRO A 25 -4.32 3.29 -8.22
N GLY A 26 -4.13 2.84 -6.99
CA GLY A 26 -4.90 3.35 -5.84
C GLY A 26 -4.74 4.86 -5.70
N GLU A 27 -5.84 5.60 -5.52
CA GLU A 27 -5.81 7.05 -5.26
C GLU A 27 -6.61 7.39 -4.00
N PHE A 28 -5.94 7.93 -2.97
CA PHE A 28 -6.58 8.57 -1.84
C PHE A 28 -6.68 10.08 -2.08
N ARG A 29 -7.90 10.64 -1.99
CA ARG A 29 -8.20 12.00 -2.44
C ARG A 29 -8.92 12.82 -1.36
N ILE A 30 -8.31 13.95 -0.98
CA ILE A 30 -8.86 14.93 -0.05
C ILE A 30 -9.36 16.15 -0.85
N HIS A 31 -10.63 16.50 -0.67
CA HIS A 31 -11.22 17.73 -1.21
C HIS A 31 -11.23 18.84 -0.15
N LEU A 32 -10.65 19.99 -0.47
CA LEU A 32 -10.57 21.15 0.41
C LEU A 32 -11.88 21.95 0.32
N ALA A 33 -12.50 22.22 1.47
CA ALA A 33 -13.72 23.02 1.53
C ALA A 33 -13.45 24.46 1.03
N PRO A 34 -14.37 25.11 0.28
CA PRO A 34 -14.12 26.41 -0.35
C PRO A 34 -13.65 27.52 0.61
N GLY A 35 -14.08 27.49 1.87
CA GLY A 35 -13.67 28.46 2.90
C GLY A 35 -12.25 28.28 3.45
N VAL A 36 -11.53 27.22 3.09
CA VAL A 36 -10.12 27.00 3.46
C VAL A 36 -9.17 27.81 2.56
N SER A 37 -9.59 28.11 1.32
CA SER A 37 -8.81 28.78 0.27
C SER A 37 -7.93 29.93 0.77
N ASP A 38 -8.55 30.93 1.41
CA ASP A 38 -7.87 32.16 1.81
C ASP A 38 -6.82 31.92 2.92
N SER A 39 -7.00 30.87 3.73
CA SER A 39 -6.02 30.50 4.77
C SER A 39 -4.73 29.90 4.22
N LEU A 40 -4.75 29.43 2.96
CA LEU A 40 -3.59 28.84 2.29
C LEU A 40 -2.66 29.87 1.64
N GLN A 41 -3.09 31.12 1.45
CA GLN A 41 -2.38 32.12 0.63
C GLN A 41 -0.90 32.34 1.01
N ASP A 42 -0.58 32.27 2.31
CA ASP A 42 0.79 32.41 2.81
C ASP A 42 1.59 31.10 2.78
N CYS A 43 0.93 29.95 2.64
CA CYS A 43 1.54 28.63 2.78
C CYS A 43 2.57 28.35 1.68
N ARG A 44 3.63 27.67 2.07
CA ARG A 44 4.81 27.35 1.25
C ARG A 44 5.12 25.87 1.20
N TYR A 45 4.49 25.06 2.05
CA TYR A 45 4.74 23.63 2.15
C TYR A 45 3.42 22.86 2.27
N LEU A 46 3.35 21.71 1.60
CA LEU A 46 2.48 20.61 1.99
C LEU A 46 3.20 19.80 3.08
N THR A 47 2.48 19.45 4.14
CA THR A 47 3.02 18.72 5.29
C THR A 47 2.09 17.60 5.71
N PHE A 48 2.65 16.44 6.04
CA PHE A 48 1.90 15.28 6.54
C PHE A 48 2.82 14.35 7.33
N LEU A 49 2.23 13.49 8.15
CA LEU A 49 2.91 12.32 8.69
C LEU A 49 2.67 11.13 7.76
N ALA A 50 3.71 10.35 7.47
CA ALA A 50 3.62 9.14 6.68
C ALA A 50 4.50 8.01 7.26
N ALA A 51 4.08 6.77 7.08
CA ALA A 51 4.88 5.58 7.36
C ALA A 51 4.57 4.48 6.35
N ASP A 52 5.61 3.79 5.84
CA ASP A 52 5.46 2.43 5.32
C ASP A 52 4.92 1.56 6.45
N ALA A 53 3.87 0.78 6.18
CA ALA A 53 3.22 -0.07 7.16
C ALA A 53 3.66 -1.55 7.07
N GLN A 54 4.22 -1.99 5.93
CA GLN A 54 4.60 -3.38 5.62
C GLN A 54 3.54 -4.45 5.95
N ILE A 55 2.26 -4.08 5.95
CA ILE A 55 1.16 -5.05 5.97
C ILE A 55 0.82 -5.40 4.53
N ASP A 56 0.66 -6.69 4.25
CA ASP A 56 0.15 -7.15 2.97
C ASP A 56 -1.26 -6.57 2.72
N PRO A 57 -1.48 -5.79 1.64
CA PRO A 57 -2.81 -5.30 1.28
C PRO A 57 -3.75 -6.42 0.81
N GLY A 58 -3.23 -7.60 0.47
CA GLY A 58 -3.96 -8.72 -0.10
C GLY A 58 -4.39 -8.48 -1.56
N ASP A 59 -5.15 -9.42 -2.10
CA ASP A 59 -5.66 -9.36 -3.47
C ASP A 59 -6.89 -8.44 -3.60
N ARG A 60 -6.99 -7.74 -4.74
CA ARG A 60 -8.25 -7.06 -5.11
C ARG A 60 -9.32 -8.14 -5.32
N TRP A 61 -10.42 -8.08 -4.56
CA TRP A 61 -11.52 -9.03 -4.67
C TRP A 61 -12.04 -9.11 -6.11
N GLU A 62 -11.91 -10.27 -6.75
CA GLU A 62 -12.55 -10.51 -8.03
C GLU A 62 -14.08 -10.51 -7.87
N MET A 63 -14.81 -9.92 -8.83
CA MET A 63 -16.27 -9.81 -8.73
C MET A 63 -17.02 -11.16 -8.75
N GLY A 64 -16.32 -12.28 -8.95
CA GLY A 64 -16.87 -13.64 -8.93
C GLY A 64 -17.27 -14.14 -7.54
N ASP A 65 -16.46 -13.88 -6.50
CA ASP A 65 -16.66 -14.50 -5.17
C ASP A 65 -17.96 -14.07 -4.48
N SER A 66 -18.44 -12.86 -4.77
CA SER A 66 -19.73 -12.37 -4.27
C SER A 66 -20.92 -13.23 -4.74
N LEU A 67 -20.80 -13.88 -5.92
CA LEU A 67 -21.82 -14.80 -6.43
C LEU A 67 -21.73 -16.19 -5.80
N LEU A 68 -20.52 -16.69 -5.57
CA LEU A 68 -20.29 -17.99 -4.92
C LEU A 68 -20.77 -18.00 -3.46
N LEU A 69 -20.66 -16.87 -2.76
CA LEU A 69 -21.22 -16.69 -1.41
C LEU A 69 -22.77 -16.65 -1.40
N GLU A 70 -23.42 -16.15 -2.46
CA GLU A 70 -24.89 -16.27 -2.59
C GLU A 70 -25.35 -17.68 -2.98
N GLU A 71 -24.59 -18.42 -3.80
CA GLU A 71 -24.96 -19.79 -4.19
C GLU A 71 -24.75 -20.78 -3.04
N THR A 72 -23.62 -20.74 -2.34
CA THR A 72 -23.37 -21.60 -1.17
C THR A 72 -24.38 -21.36 -0.03
N ALA A 73 -24.81 -20.12 0.19
CA ALA A 73 -25.87 -19.79 1.12
C ALA A 73 -27.27 -20.34 0.73
N ARG A 74 -27.48 -20.75 -0.52
CA ARG A 74 -28.73 -21.37 -1.01
C ARG A 74 -28.67 -22.90 -1.07
N GLN A 75 -27.52 -23.52 -0.86
CA GLN A 75 -27.30 -24.94 -1.11
C GLN A 75 -27.28 -25.84 0.15
N THR A 76 -27.42 -25.24 1.34
CA THR A 76 -27.28 -25.95 2.64
C THR A 76 -28.58 -26.49 3.25
N ASP A 77 -29.73 -26.33 2.59
CA ASP A 77 -31.06 -26.66 3.16
C ASP A 77 -31.86 -27.70 2.33
N THR A 78 -31.25 -28.87 2.04
CA THR A 78 -31.99 -30.10 1.67
C THR A 78 -31.21 -31.39 2.03
N THR A 79 -31.60 -31.98 3.16
CA THR A 79 -31.75 -33.44 3.45
C THR A 79 -30.64 -34.46 3.12
N GLN A 80 -30.24 -35.15 4.19
CA GLN A 80 -29.36 -36.31 4.33
C GLN A 80 -29.76 -37.59 3.54
N ALA A 81 -28.76 -38.48 3.32
CA ALA A 81 -28.69 -39.89 3.78
C ALA A 81 -28.36 -40.98 2.73
N ALA A 82 -27.64 -42.04 3.20
CA ALA A 82 -27.38 -43.36 2.58
C ALA A 82 -26.45 -43.40 1.34
N GLU A 83 -25.63 -44.45 1.08
CA GLU A 83 -25.09 -45.58 1.90
C GLU A 83 -23.88 -46.25 1.16
N GLU A 84 -23.15 -47.13 1.85
CA GLU A 84 -21.92 -47.85 1.44
C GLU A 84 -22.14 -49.03 0.45
N GLU A 85 -21.15 -49.70 -0.20
CA GLU A 85 -19.65 -49.68 -0.16
C GLU A 85 -19.05 -49.16 -1.51
N GLU A 86 -18.05 -49.67 -2.27
CA GLU A 86 -17.17 -50.88 -2.23
C GLU A 86 -15.83 -50.68 -3.02
N THR A 87 -14.93 -51.67 -2.90
CA THR A 87 -13.59 -51.99 -3.46
C THR A 87 -13.11 -51.48 -4.85
N GLY A 88 -11.79 -51.25 -4.98
CA GLY A 88 -11.06 -51.18 -6.27
C GLY A 88 -9.54 -50.99 -6.19
N ASP A 89 -8.77 -52.05 -5.91
CA ASP A 89 -7.32 -52.02 -5.66
C ASP A 89 -6.44 -52.43 -6.87
N GLN A 90 -5.34 -51.72 -7.12
CA GLN A 90 -4.17 -52.20 -7.87
C GLN A 90 -2.94 -51.26 -7.75
N GLU A 91 -1.81 -51.81 -7.30
CA GLU A 91 -0.48 -51.21 -7.36
C GLU A 91 0.14 -51.41 -8.77
N GLU A 92 1.00 -50.49 -9.24
CA GLU A 92 2.26 -50.86 -9.92
C GLU A 92 3.27 -49.67 -10.01
N GLU A 93 4.47 -49.92 -9.50
CA GLU A 93 5.75 -49.19 -9.62
C GLU A 93 6.82 -50.31 -9.82
N PRO A 94 8.13 -50.08 -10.13
CA PRO A 94 8.84 -48.83 -10.47
C PRO A 94 9.80 -48.94 -11.67
N GLU A 95 10.54 -47.86 -11.98
CA GLU A 95 11.97 -47.77 -12.38
C GLU A 95 12.24 -46.28 -12.75
N ALA A 96 13.20 -45.50 -12.23
CA ALA A 96 14.60 -45.68 -11.81
C ALA A 96 15.64 -45.31 -12.91
N ALA A 97 16.80 -44.78 -12.47
CA ALA A 97 17.89 -44.16 -13.24
C ALA A 97 17.58 -42.75 -13.83
N GLU A 98 18.50 -41.77 -13.83
CA GLU A 98 19.87 -41.74 -13.27
C GLU A 98 20.27 -40.29 -12.90
N GLU A 99 21.33 -40.14 -12.09
CA GLU A 99 21.77 -38.87 -11.49
C GLU A 99 22.92 -38.23 -12.29
N GLU A 100 22.86 -36.91 -12.55
CA GLU A 100 24.05 -36.10 -12.89
C GLU A 100 24.10 -34.87 -11.97
N GLU A 101 25.05 -34.85 -11.03
CA GLU A 101 25.28 -33.72 -10.12
C GLU A 101 25.96 -32.54 -10.83
N THR A 102 25.41 -31.34 -10.67
CA THR A 102 25.98 -30.09 -11.19
C THR A 102 26.90 -29.42 -10.16
N GLU A 103 28.22 -29.66 -10.24
CA GLU A 103 29.21 -28.73 -9.65
C GLU A 103 29.35 -27.46 -10.50
N ALA A 104 28.25 -26.69 -10.61
CA ALA A 104 28.33 -25.26 -10.88
C ALA A 104 28.44 -24.57 -9.51
N ALA A 105 29.57 -23.91 -9.26
CA ALA A 105 29.72 -23.08 -8.07
C ALA A 105 28.90 -21.80 -8.27
N GLU A 106 27.61 -21.85 -7.92
CA GLU A 106 26.81 -20.66 -7.72
C GLU A 106 27.43 -19.90 -6.53
N GLU A 107 28.01 -18.73 -6.80
CA GLU A 107 28.40 -17.82 -5.73
C GLU A 107 27.11 -17.36 -5.06
N ASP A 108 26.86 -17.88 -3.85
CA ASP A 108 25.70 -17.59 -3.00
C ASP A 108 25.74 -16.12 -2.55
N THR A 109 25.42 -15.23 -3.50
CA THR A 109 25.15 -13.83 -3.24
C THR A 109 23.81 -13.77 -2.51
N GLU A 110 23.87 -13.88 -1.19
CA GLU A 110 22.87 -13.33 -0.27
C GLU A 110 22.79 -11.80 -0.45
N ASP A 111 22.34 -11.34 -1.63
CA ASP A 111 21.72 -10.03 -1.80
C ASP A 111 20.43 -10.09 -0.97
N LYS A 112 20.59 -9.74 0.31
CA LYS A 112 19.50 -9.52 1.23
C LYS A 112 18.80 -8.24 0.79
N ASP A 113 17.89 -8.38 -0.18
CA ASP A 113 17.11 -7.31 -0.79
C ASP A 113 16.74 -6.26 0.25
N GLU A 114 17.42 -5.11 0.23
CA GLU A 114 17.08 -4.00 1.12
C GLU A 114 15.69 -3.53 0.71
N PRO A 115 14.68 -3.58 1.62
CA PRO A 115 13.29 -3.34 1.25
C PRO A 115 13.15 -1.95 0.64
N VAL A 116 12.61 -1.91 -0.59
CA VAL A 116 12.46 -0.68 -1.37
C VAL A 116 11.59 0.30 -0.57
N PRO A 117 12.06 1.55 -0.34
CA PRO A 117 11.27 2.55 0.35
C PRO A 117 10.05 3.00 -0.46
N VAL A 118 8.85 2.77 0.09
CA VAL A 118 7.54 3.19 -0.45
C VAL A 118 7.58 4.57 -1.08
N ASP A 119 7.25 4.64 -2.38
CA ASP A 119 7.09 5.88 -3.15
C ASP A 119 5.70 5.97 -3.83
N PHE A 120 5.22 7.20 -4.01
CA PHE A 120 3.96 7.53 -4.67
C PHE A 120 3.98 8.96 -5.21
N GLU A 121 3.16 9.24 -6.24
CA GLU A 121 2.89 10.62 -6.66
C GLU A 121 1.93 11.31 -5.67
N ILE A 122 2.36 12.44 -5.11
CA ILE A 122 1.46 13.42 -4.50
C ILE A 122 1.03 14.41 -5.60
N ARG A 123 -0.28 14.61 -5.75
CA ARG A 123 -0.87 15.46 -6.80
C ARG A 123 -1.78 16.52 -6.21
N LEU A 124 -1.47 17.78 -6.45
CA LEU A 124 -2.31 18.94 -6.16
C LEU A 124 -3.16 19.25 -7.40
N THR A 125 -4.45 19.57 -7.20
CA THR A 125 -5.32 20.09 -8.28
C THR A 125 -5.98 21.39 -7.85
N ASP A 126 -5.96 22.40 -8.73
CA ASP A 126 -6.53 23.72 -8.45
C ASP A 126 -8.01 23.86 -8.84
N ALA A 127 -8.57 25.06 -8.64
CA ALA A 127 -9.95 25.41 -8.99
C ALA A 127 -10.25 25.50 -10.49
N GLN A 128 -9.23 25.45 -11.36
CA GLN A 128 -9.37 25.41 -12.82
C GLN A 128 -9.21 23.96 -13.38
N GLY A 129 -8.70 23.05 -12.55
CA GLY A 129 -8.39 21.67 -12.95
C GLY A 129 -6.92 21.45 -13.36
N ASN A 130 -6.06 22.46 -13.22
CA ASN A 130 -4.62 22.33 -13.44
C ASN A 130 -4.03 21.36 -12.40
N ARG A 131 -3.08 20.51 -12.81
CA ARG A 131 -2.50 19.45 -11.98
C ARG A 131 -1.02 19.70 -11.77
N PHE A 132 -0.57 19.50 -10.55
CA PHE A 132 0.81 19.72 -10.11
C PHE A 132 1.22 18.51 -9.29
N ARG A 133 2.42 17.96 -9.50
CA ARG A 133 2.83 16.62 -9.05
C ARG A 133 4.18 16.69 -8.35
N ALA A 134 4.41 15.86 -7.34
CA ALA A 134 5.72 15.59 -6.77
C ALA A 134 5.80 14.12 -6.30
N ARG A 135 6.89 13.42 -6.61
CA ARG A 135 7.22 12.10 -6.06
C ARG A 135 7.61 12.21 -4.59
N LEU A 136 7.15 11.29 -3.74
CA LEU A 136 7.58 11.25 -2.34
C LEU A 136 9.10 11.03 -2.25
N GLY A 137 9.62 10.05 -3.00
CA GLY A 137 11.01 9.61 -2.99
C GLY A 137 12.03 10.68 -3.40
N THR A 138 11.62 11.73 -4.12
CA THR A 138 12.46 12.92 -4.39
C THR A 138 12.75 13.69 -3.09
N TRP A 139 11.80 13.72 -2.15
CA TRP A 139 11.81 14.58 -0.97
C TRP A 139 12.12 13.84 0.33
N MET A 140 11.62 12.60 0.47
CA MET A 140 11.87 11.74 1.62
C MET A 140 11.64 10.28 1.22
N LYS A 141 12.63 9.41 1.43
CA LYS A 141 12.40 7.96 1.40
C LYS A 141 11.81 7.54 2.74
N LEU A 142 10.65 6.88 2.74
CA LEU A 142 10.06 6.31 3.95
C LEU A 142 10.95 5.19 4.47
N GLN A 143 11.45 5.31 5.70
CA GLN A 143 12.16 4.19 6.33
C GLN A 143 11.17 3.07 6.65
N PRO A 144 11.53 1.79 6.38
CA PRO A 144 10.71 0.63 6.71
C PRO A 144 10.60 0.46 8.24
N PRO A 145 9.53 -0.18 8.74
CA PRO A 145 9.38 -0.52 10.16
C PRO A 145 10.53 -1.37 10.70
N ILE A 146 10.97 -1.07 11.93
CA ILE A 146 12.11 -1.74 12.57
C ILE A 146 11.65 -3.08 13.17
N LYS A 147 11.74 -4.16 12.38
CA LYS A 147 11.41 -5.54 12.79
C LYS A 147 12.13 -5.92 14.12
N PRO A 148 11.41 -6.17 15.23
CA PRO A 148 12.02 -6.36 16.54
C PRO A 148 12.76 -7.71 16.67
N GLN A 149 14.08 -7.71 16.90
CA GLN A 149 14.81 -8.95 17.17
C GLN A 149 14.66 -9.40 18.64
N VAL A 150 13.68 -10.28 18.90
CA VAL A 150 13.36 -10.74 20.27
C VAL A 150 14.06 -12.08 20.58
N PHE A 151 15.33 -11.99 21.01
CA PHE A 151 16.28 -13.09 21.29
C PHE A 151 15.87 -14.18 22.32
N LYS A 152 14.60 -14.25 22.74
CA LYS A 152 14.07 -15.25 23.68
C LYS A 152 12.66 -15.78 23.35
N SER A 153 12.00 -15.30 22.29
CA SER A 153 10.59 -15.60 22.00
C SER A 153 10.36 -16.56 20.82
N GLY A 154 11.30 -16.70 19.88
CA GLY A 154 11.18 -17.53 18.66
C GLY A 154 11.09 -19.05 18.86
N LEU A 155 10.60 -19.48 20.04
CA LEU A 155 10.22 -20.86 20.37
C LEU A 155 8.77 -20.95 20.89
N PHE A 156 8.07 -19.81 21.01
CA PHE A 156 6.80 -19.67 21.74
C PHE A 156 5.83 -18.63 21.15
N TRP A 157 6.27 -17.82 20.18
CA TRP A 157 5.48 -16.74 19.59
C TRP A 157 5.78 -16.67 18.10
N ASP A 158 4.73 -16.48 17.30
CA ASP A 158 4.84 -16.06 15.90
C ASP A 158 5.43 -14.64 15.81
N ASP A 159 5.74 -14.18 14.60
CA ASP A 159 6.65 -13.05 14.36
C ASP A 159 6.32 -11.77 15.17
N PRO A 160 7.33 -11.10 15.75
CA PRO A 160 7.11 -9.92 16.59
C PRO A 160 6.61 -8.74 15.74
N GLU A 161 5.36 -8.34 15.98
CA GLU A 161 4.72 -7.18 15.36
C GLU A 161 5.62 -5.93 15.44
N SER A 162 5.84 -5.28 14.30
CA SER A 162 6.62 -4.03 14.24
C SER A 162 5.72 -2.82 14.46
N GLU A 163 6.16 -1.86 15.28
CA GLU A 163 5.47 -0.59 15.44
C GLU A 163 5.67 0.29 14.19
N VAL A 164 4.58 0.90 13.70
CA VAL A 164 4.58 1.76 12.51
C VAL A 164 5.04 3.18 12.89
N ILE A 165 6.24 3.57 12.46
CA ILE A 165 6.87 4.83 12.87
C ILE A 165 6.57 5.95 11.87
N LEU A 166 5.63 6.83 12.23
CA LEU A 166 5.28 8.03 11.47
C LEU A 166 6.44 9.02 11.35
N GLN A 167 6.81 9.31 10.11
CA GLN A 167 7.85 10.26 9.69
C GLN A 167 7.21 11.55 9.16
N TYR A 168 7.81 12.71 9.47
CA TYR A 168 7.25 14.01 9.09
C TYR A 168 7.74 14.46 7.71
N VAL A 169 6.82 14.45 6.74
CA VAL A 169 7.07 14.87 5.36
C VAL A 169 6.76 16.36 5.21
N ARG A 170 7.64 17.09 4.50
CA ARG A 170 7.48 18.53 4.22
C ARG A 170 8.00 18.86 2.82
N ILE A 171 7.08 18.90 1.85
CA ILE A 171 7.37 19.18 0.44
C ILE A 171 7.04 20.66 0.16
N PRO A 172 7.98 21.47 -0.37
CA PRO A 172 7.68 22.86 -0.71
C PRO A 172 6.77 22.92 -1.94
N LEU A 173 5.90 23.92 -2.03
CA LEU A 173 4.91 23.99 -3.11
C LEU A 173 5.52 24.31 -4.49
N ASP A 174 6.73 24.87 -4.54
CA ASP A 174 7.47 25.07 -5.79
C ASP A 174 7.98 23.76 -6.42
N ALA A 175 8.18 22.69 -5.63
CA ALA A 175 8.48 21.35 -6.12
C ALA A 175 7.46 20.85 -7.14
N PHE A 176 6.18 21.10 -6.86
CA PHE A 176 5.06 20.59 -7.65
C PHE A 176 4.96 21.21 -9.05
N LEU A 177 5.69 22.29 -9.32
CA LEU A 177 5.84 22.89 -10.65
C LEU A 177 6.98 22.23 -11.44
N TYR A 178 8.08 21.86 -10.78
CA TYR A 178 9.24 21.27 -11.45
C TYR A 178 8.96 19.88 -12.02
N GLU A 179 8.25 19.04 -11.26
CA GLU A 179 7.81 17.71 -11.70
C GLU A 179 6.47 17.74 -12.46
N SER A 180 6.07 18.90 -13.03
CA SER A 180 4.85 19.05 -13.86
C SER A 180 5.03 20.00 -15.06
N PRO A 181 5.95 19.70 -16.00
CA PRO A 181 6.28 20.58 -17.12
C PRO A 181 5.12 20.85 -18.09
N ASP A 182 4.09 20.00 -18.13
CA ASP A 182 2.88 20.21 -18.95
C ASP A 182 1.96 21.33 -18.41
N SER A 183 2.08 21.68 -17.13
CA SER A 183 1.25 22.70 -16.48
C SER A 183 1.88 24.08 -16.66
N ALA A 184 1.52 24.75 -17.76
CA ALA A 184 1.84 26.16 -18.02
C ALA A 184 1.13 27.18 -17.08
N ALA A 185 0.64 26.72 -15.93
CA ALA A 185 -0.06 27.48 -14.91
C ALA A 185 0.81 27.70 -13.67
N ASP A 186 0.63 28.86 -13.03
CA ASP A 186 1.31 29.25 -11.80
C ASP A 186 0.57 28.68 -10.57
N LEU A 187 1.22 27.81 -9.80
CA LEU A 187 0.60 27.13 -8.65
C LEU A 187 0.34 28.12 -7.50
N ARG A 188 -0.94 28.43 -7.30
CA ARG A 188 -1.44 29.30 -6.25
C ARG A 188 -1.97 28.50 -5.07
N PRO A 189 -1.37 28.62 -3.87
CA PRO A 189 -1.85 27.90 -2.67
C PRO A 189 -3.35 28.11 -2.41
N GLU A 190 -3.85 29.34 -2.57
CA GLU A 190 -5.26 29.70 -2.39
C GLU A 190 -6.20 29.09 -3.46
N ALA A 191 -5.65 28.63 -4.59
CA ALA A 191 -6.40 27.99 -5.66
C ALA A 191 -6.50 26.46 -5.51
N ILE A 192 -5.73 25.82 -4.62
CA ILE A 192 -5.76 24.36 -4.43
C ILE A 192 -7.14 23.92 -3.94
N ARG A 193 -7.72 22.89 -4.59
CA ARG A 193 -9.02 22.31 -4.22
C ARG A 193 -8.94 20.82 -3.90
N THR A 194 -7.91 20.13 -4.36
CA THR A 194 -7.72 18.69 -4.12
C THR A 194 -6.26 18.39 -3.82
N VAL A 195 -6.03 17.53 -2.82
CA VAL A 195 -4.76 16.85 -2.58
C VAL A 195 -5.01 15.36 -2.80
N SER A 196 -4.24 14.74 -3.68
CA SER A 196 -4.31 13.30 -3.96
C SER A 196 -2.97 12.63 -3.66
N PHE A 197 -3.04 11.40 -3.15
CA PHE A 197 -1.92 10.48 -3.00
C PHE A 197 -2.20 9.30 -3.94
N VAL A 198 -1.28 9.02 -4.84
CA VAL A 198 -1.48 8.14 -6.00
C VAL A 198 -0.43 7.04 -5.95
N PHE A 199 -0.85 5.84 -5.56
CA PHE A 199 0.02 4.72 -5.26
C PHE A 199 0.41 3.99 -6.55
N ASP A 200 1.41 4.56 -7.23
CA ASP A 200 1.88 4.17 -8.56
C ASP A 200 3.40 3.92 -8.65
N GLY A 201 4.12 3.97 -7.51
CA GLY A 201 5.56 3.67 -7.45
C GLY A 201 5.86 2.17 -7.42
N GLU A 202 5.04 1.39 -6.70
CA GLU A 202 5.25 -0.06 -6.48
C GLU A 202 4.00 -0.88 -6.79
N GLY A 203 4.22 -2.16 -7.13
CA GLY A 203 3.16 -3.11 -7.48
C GLY A 203 2.13 -3.29 -6.38
N LYS A 204 2.58 -3.49 -5.13
CA LYS A 204 1.71 -3.51 -3.95
C LYS A 204 2.39 -2.88 -2.75
N GLY A 205 1.61 -2.50 -1.74
CA GLY A 205 2.13 -2.00 -0.47
C GLY A 205 1.04 -1.43 0.44
N SER A 206 1.46 -0.88 1.58
CA SER A 206 0.56 -0.18 2.50
C SER A 206 1.24 0.98 3.21
N VAL A 207 0.47 2.05 3.47
CA VAL A 207 0.94 3.30 4.07
C VAL A 207 -0.06 3.80 5.12
N VAL A 208 0.45 4.39 6.19
CA VAL A 208 -0.35 5.21 7.12
C VAL A 208 -0.07 6.69 6.82
N LEU A 209 -1.12 7.49 6.66
CA LEU A 209 -1.03 8.95 6.51
C LEU A 209 -1.83 9.66 7.61
N ASP A 210 -1.28 10.68 8.28
CA ASP A 210 -1.99 11.52 9.27
C ASP A 210 -1.56 12.99 9.16
N GLN A 211 -2.32 13.91 9.78
CA GLN A 211 -2.00 15.33 9.92
C GLN A 211 -1.68 16.05 8.59
N ILE A 212 -2.33 15.64 7.51
CA ILE A 212 -2.21 16.25 6.18
C ILE A 212 -2.72 17.70 6.22
N GLY A 213 -1.85 18.64 5.85
CA GLY A 213 -2.13 20.07 5.88
C GLY A 213 -1.07 20.90 5.17
N PHE A 214 -1.11 22.21 5.40
CA PHE A 214 -0.20 23.17 4.78
C PHE A 214 0.43 24.08 5.83
N THR A 215 1.71 24.43 5.67
CA THR A 215 2.40 25.40 6.53
C THR A 215 2.95 26.57 5.74
N ARG A 216 3.14 27.69 6.43
CA ARG A 216 4.07 28.76 6.00
C ARG A 216 5.53 28.26 6.02
#